data_AF-A0AAN4PB10-F1
#
_entry.id   AF-A0AAN4PB10-F1
#
_cell.length_a   1.000
_cell.length_b   1.000
_cell.length_c   1.000
_cell.angle_alpha   90.00
_cell.angle_beta   90.00
_cell.angle_gamma   90.00
#
_symmetry.space_group_name_H-M   'P 1'
#
loop_
_entity.id
_entity.type
_entity.pdbx_description
1 polymer ?
#
loop_
_entity_poly.entity_id
_entity_poly.type
_entity_poly.pdbx_seq_one_letter_code
_entity_poly.pdbx_strand_id
1 'polypeptide(L)'
;MSSHVFLIRHGETEGTRGMQHISTTDHKLSTAGEKQVELTREQYVGEGKLIDPKRVSRIYITPRRRDRQTCEILRLGVHQHQHFYDRTTKQTTTTAIPPVTGEIAEATIQITPSLGEWDYGEYEGLTTDQIREKRKQGGLDKGRPWSVWEDGCPGGETAQQVSDRLDELIGEMREVLKSTTASWPGGRLIPHVNEEPRDIVCIGSGQSLAALAMRWTGLPLKCGVRLLIETAGVAVLGFEDEDLNQPAIILGRRAVTP
;
A
#
# COMPACT_ATOMS: atom_id res chain seq x y z
N MET A 1 8.23 8.76 19.30
CA MET A 1 8.51 8.36 17.92
C MET A 1 7.58 7.22 17.58
N SER A 2 6.36 7.60 17.21
CA SER A 2 5.29 6.72 16.74
C SER A 2 5.72 5.78 15.60
N SER A 3 4.98 4.68 15.50
CA SER A 3 4.96 3.79 14.33
C SER A 3 4.19 4.42 13.17
N HIS A 4 4.60 4.11 11.95
CA HIS A 4 3.96 4.57 10.72
C HIS A 4 3.59 3.40 9.82
N VAL A 5 2.60 3.63 8.95
CA VAL A 5 2.34 2.79 7.78
C VAL A 5 2.57 3.65 6.54
N PHE A 6 3.50 3.23 5.69
CA PHE A 6 3.76 3.89 4.40
C PHE A 6 3.02 3.16 3.29
N LEU A 7 2.23 3.90 2.51
CA LEU A 7 1.58 3.38 1.31
C LEU A 7 2.36 3.85 0.10
N ILE A 8 2.85 2.93 -0.71
CA ILE A 8 3.65 3.25 -1.89
C ILE A 8 2.97 2.65 -3.11
N ARG A 9 2.51 3.51 -4.02
CA ARG A 9 1.96 3.02 -5.28
C ARG A 9 3.10 2.60 -6.20
N HIS A 10 2.96 1.49 -6.92
CA HIS A 10 3.93 1.11 -7.94
C HIS A 10 4.15 2.22 -8.98
N GLY A 11 5.32 2.20 -9.63
CA GLY A 11 5.61 3.08 -10.76
C GLY A 11 4.70 2.83 -11.96
N GLU A 12 4.81 3.68 -12.97
CA GLU A 12 4.06 3.53 -14.22
C GLU A 12 4.21 2.12 -14.85
N THR A 13 3.11 1.61 -15.38
CA THR A 13 3.03 0.43 -16.25
C THR A 13 2.33 0.81 -17.57
N GLU A 14 2.27 -0.11 -18.53
CA GLU A 14 1.50 0.09 -19.77
C GLU A 14 0.04 0.47 -19.48
N GLY A 15 -0.60 -0.23 -18.53
CA GLY A 15 -1.98 0.03 -18.15
C GLY A 15 -2.20 1.39 -17.49
N THR A 16 -1.31 1.83 -16.58
CA THR A 16 -1.46 3.15 -15.97
C THR A 16 -1.28 4.27 -16.97
N ARG A 17 -0.34 4.12 -17.92
CA ARG A 17 -0.13 5.07 -19.02
C ARG A 17 -1.36 5.18 -19.92
N GLY A 18 -2.06 4.07 -20.14
CA GLY A 18 -3.33 4.03 -20.86
C GLY A 18 -4.55 4.47 -20.05
N MET A 19 -4.38 4.86 -18.77
CA MET A 19 -5.48 5.11 -17.82
C MET A 19 -6.47 3.94 -17.73
N GLN A 20 -5.97 2.73 -17.90
CA GLN A 20 -6.76 1.49 -17.84
C GLN A 20 -6.88 1.02 -16.39
N HIS A 21 -8.05 0.48 -16.07
CA HIS A 21 -8.28 -0.22 -14.82
C HIS A 21 -7.65 -1.62 -14.91
N ILE A 22 -6.49 -1.78 -14.27
CA ILE A 22 -5.74 -3.04 -14.23
C ILE A 22 -5.70 -3.59 -12.80
N SER A 23 -6.25 -4.78 -12.63
CA SER A 23 -6.21 -5.53 -11.39
C SER A 23 -5.22 -6.68 -11.47
N THR A 24 -5.64 -7.77 -12.11
CA THR A 24 -4.94 -9.05 -12.12
C THR A 24 -3.99 -9.17 -13.29
N THR A 25 -4.17 -8.37 -14.36
CA THR A 25 -3.22 -8.34 -15.48
C THR A 25 -1.82 -8.01 -14.97
N ASP A 26 -0.89 -8.93 -15.19
CA ASP A 26 0.43 -8.91 -14.55
C ASP A 26 1.44 -8.11 -15.39
N HIS A 27 1.24 -6.79 -15.43
CA HIS A 27 2.19 -5.88 -16.05
C HIS A 27 3.44 -5.70 -15.18
N LYS A 28 4.59 -5.61 -15.85
CA LYS A 28 5.82 -5.06 -15.28
C LYS A 28 5.80 -3.53 -15.30
N LEU A 29 6.72 -2.91 -14.57
CA LEU A 29 6.99 -1.48 -14.69
C LEU A 29 7.47 -1.12 -16.11
N SER A 30 7.10 0.07 -16.58
CA SER A 30 7.74 0.69 -17.74
C SER A 30 9.12 1.23 -17.35
N THR A 31 9.98 1.56 -18.31
CA THR A 31 11.26 2.22 -18.02
C THR A 31 11.07 3.56 -17.28
N ALA A 32 10.03 4.31 -17.63
CA ALA A 32 9.66 5.52 -16.91
C ALA A 32 9.19 5.20 -15.48
N GLY A 33 8.41 4.14 -15.30
CA GLY A 33 7.96 3.66 -13.99
C GLY A 33 9.10 3.22 -13.08
N GLU A 34 10.08 2.48 -13.60
CA GLU A 34 11.30 2.14 -12.86
C GLU A 34 12.02 3.43 -12.41
N LYS A 35 12.16 4.41 -13.31
CA LYS A 35 12.79 5.68 -12.97
C LYS A 35 12.04 6.49 -11.90
N GLN A 36 10.71 6.48 -11.94
CA GLN A 36 9.88 7.11 -10.90
C GLN A 36 10.13 6.50 -9.52
N VAL A 37 10.24 5.17 -9.44
CA VAL A 37 10.51 4.48 -8.17
C VAL A 37 11.95 4.74 -7.69
N GLU A 38 12.93 4.81 -8.60
CA GLU A 38 14.30 5.22 -8.24
C GLU A 38 14.34 6.60 -7.59
N LEU A 39 13.67 7.59 -8.19
CA LEU A 39 13.57 8.95 -7.65
C LEU A 39 12.88 8.96 -6.28
N THR A 40 11.83 8.15 -6.13
CA THR A 40 11.12 7.98 -4.84
C THR A 40 12.06 7.44 -3.76
N ARG A 41 12.87 6.42 -4.08
CA ARG A 41 13.89 5.90 -3.16
C ARG A 41 14.90 6.99 -2.80
N GLU A 42 15.44 7.69 -3.79
CA GLU A 42 16.43 8.75 -3.58
C GLU A 42 15.91 9.87 -2.70
N GLN A 43 14.62 10.21 -2.82
CA GLN A 43 14.01 11.30 -2.06
C GLN A 43 13.57 10.88 -0.65
N TYR A 44 12.98 9.70 -0.49
CA TYR A 44 12.26 9.34 0.73
C TYR A 44 12.88 8.21 1.55
N VAL A 45 13.79 7.42 0.98
CA VAL A 45 14.34 6.22 1.63
C VAL A 45 15.80 6.41 2.03
N GLY A 46 16.10 6.16 3.30
CA GLY A 46 17.44 6.23 3.87
C GLY A 46 17.45 6.70 5.32
N GLU A 47 18.62 6.64 5.94
CA GLU A 47 18.83 7.14 7.31
C GLU A 47 18.42 8.61 7.43
N GLY A 48 17.60 8.92 8.43
CA GLY A 48 17.07 10.26 8.68
C GLY A 48 16.01 10.76 7.69
N LYS A 49 15.64 9.97 6.67
CA LYS A 49 14.58 10.33 5.71
C LYS A 49 13.19 9.90 6.17
N LEU A 50 12.20 10.16 5.32
CA LEU A 50 10.79 9.84 5.60
C LEU A 50 10.60 8.36 5.98
N ILE A 51 11.22 7.47 5.21
CA ILE A 51 11.23 6.03 5.42
C ILE A 51 12.66 5.62 5.74
N ASP A 52 12.91 5.32 7.02
CA ASP A 52 14.20 4.79 7.46
C ASP A 52 14.16 3.26 7.40
N PRO A 53 14.99 2.60 6.57
CA PRO A 53 15.04 1.14 6.49
C PRO A 53 15.33 0.44 7.82
N LYS A 54 16.01 1.09 8.78
CA LYS A 54 16.25 0.57 10.14
C LYS A 54 14.96 0.38 10.92
N ARG A 55 13.92 1.13 10.56
CA ARG A 55 12.64 1.13 11.28
C ARG A 55 11.60 0.23 10.64
N VAL A 56 11.81 -0.31 9.44
CA VAL A 56 10.79 -1.10 8.74
C VAL A 56 10.75 -2.53 9.28
N SER A 57 9.66 -2.94 9.91
CA SER A 57 9.50 -4.30 10.45
C SER A 57 8.82 -5.26 9.46
N ARG A 58 7.92 -4.73 8.63
CA ARG A 58 7.05 -5.52 7.74
C ARG A 58 6.81 -4.80 6.43
N ILE A 59 6.84 -5.55 5.34
CA ILE A 59 6.47 -5.07 4.01
C ILE A 59 5.36 -5.97 3.47
N TYR A 60 4.26 -5.39 3.03
CA TYR A 60 3.18 -6.08 2.32
C TYR A 60 3.20 -5.67 0.86
N ILE A 61 3.20 -6.64 -0.05
CA ILE A 61 3.07 -6.40 -1.48
C ILE A 61 2.01 -7.31 -2.08
N THR A 62 1.50 -6.97 -3.25
CA THR A 62 0.64 -7.89 -4.00
C THR A 62 1.48 -8.93 -4.79
N PRO A 63 0.88 -10.01 -5.31
CA PRO A 63 1.59 -10.97 -6.17
C PRO A 63 2.05 -10.41 -7.52
N ARG A 64 1.75 -9.16 -7.85
CA ARG A 64 2.00 -8.58 -9.17
C ARG A 64 3.46 -8.20 -9.34
N ARG A 65 4.01 -8.42 -10.55
CA ARG A 65 5.40 -8.11 -10.89
C ARG A 65 5.74 -6.65 -10.67
N ARG A 66 4.85 -5.73 -11.01
CA ARG A 66 5.02 -4.28 -10.77
C ARG A 66 5.29 -3.93 -9.31
N ASP A 67 4.64 -4.61 -8.36
CA ASP A 67 4.79 -4.33 -6.93
C ASP A 67 6.08 -4.97 -6.39
N ARG A 68 6.42 -6.17 -6.88
CA ARG A 68 7.72 -6.80 -6.61
C ARG A 68 8.88 -5.94 -7.11
N GLN A 69 8.85 -5.51 -8.37
CA GLN A 69 9.88 -4.63 -8.94
C GLN A 69 9.98 -3.31 -8.18
N THR A 70 8.85 -2.74 -7.76
CA THR A 70 8.84 -1.54 -6.92
C THR A 70 9.57 -1.79 -5.60
N CYS A 71 9.28 -2.91 -4.92
CA CYS A 71 9.96 -3.32 -3.69
C CYS A 71 11.48 -3.52 -3.88
N GLU A 72 11.87 -4.15 -4.99
CA GLU A 72 13.27 -4.37 -5.37
C GLU A 72 14.02 -3.06 -5.63
N ILE A 73 13.39 -2.11 -6.31
CA ILE A 73 13.99 -0.80 -6.59
C ILE A 73 14.10 0.03 -5.31
N LEU A 74 13.10 0.02 -4.43
CA LEU A 74 13.10 0.78 -3.18
C LEU A 74 14.16 0.30 -2.18
N ARG A 75 14.53 -0.99 -2.23
CA ARG A 75 15.54 -1.61 -1.34
C ARG A 75 15.23 -1.40 0.14
N LEU A 76 13.95 -1.52 0.48
CA LEU A 76 13.49 -1.52 1.87
C LEU A 76 13.72 -2.94 2.42
N GLY A 77 14.66 -3.07 3.34
CA GLY A 77 14.94 -4.33 4.05
C GLY A 77 15.98 -5.25 3.37
N VAL A 78 16.96 -5.65 4.20
CA VAL A 78 18.09 -6.60 4.03
C VAL A 78 19.27 -6.22 3.10
N HIS A 79 20.49 -6.52 3.57
CA HIS A 79 21.75 -5.90 3.06
C HIS A 79 22.09 -6.37 1.65
N GLN A 80 21.70 -7.60 1.30
CA GLN A 80 22.09 -8.27 0.06
C GLN A 80 20.95 -9.09 -0.58
N HIS A 81 19.90 -9.44 0.17
CA HIS A 81 18.85 -10.36 -0.30
C HIS A 81 17.47 -9.95 0.20
N GLN A 82 16.50 -9.75 -0.69
CA GLN A 82 15.11 -9.57 -0.30
C GLN A 82 14.37 -10.90 -0.33
N HIS A 83 13.80 -11.29 0.81
CA HIS A 83 13.05 -12.53 0.97
C HIS A 83 11.54 -12.28 0.89
N PHE A 84 10.91 -12.79 -0.15
CA PHE A 84 9.48 -12.67 -0.43
C PHE A 84 8.77 -13.96 -0.04
N TYR A 85 8.02 -13.91 1.05
CA TYR A 85 7.16 -15.01 1.49
C TYR A 85 5.76 -14.84 0.89
N ASP A 86 5.34 -15.78 0.06
CA ASP A 86 3.99 -15.84 -0.49
C ASP A 86 3.05 -16.56 0.47
N ARG A 87 2.08 -15.82 0.99
CA ARG A 87 1.12 -16.32 1.98
C ARG A 87 0.13 -17.33 1.39
N THR A 88 -0.10 -17.28 0.08
CA THR A 88 -1.01 -18.18 -0.63
C THR A 88 -0.33 -19.52 -0.89
N THR A 89 0.87 -19.48 -1.47
CA THR A 89 1.61 -20.70 -1.85
C THR A 89 2.47 -21.25 -0.71
N LYS A 90 2.69 -20.46 0.34
CA LYS A 90 3.61 -20.73 1.47
C LYS A 90 5.07 -20.90 1.03
N GLN A 91 5.42 -20.37 -0.14
CA GLN A 91 6.78 -20.43 -0.69
C GLN A 91 7.55 -19.16 -0.41
N THR A 92 8.86 -19.28 -0.23
CA THR A 92 9.77 -18.13 -0.14
C THR A 92 10.60 -18.05 -1.41
N THR A 93 10.69 -16.86 -2.00
CA THR A 93 11.60 -16.56 -3.09
C THR A 93 12.54 -15.44 -2.67
N THR A 94 13.72 -15.38 -3.28
CA THR A 94 14.75 -14.39 -2.92
C THR A 94 15.21 -13.64 -4.16
N THR A 95 15.36 -12.32 -4.04
CA THR A 95 16.04 -11.50 -5.04
C THR A 95 17.34 -10.98 -4.44
N ALA A 96 18.46 -11.22 -5.12
CA ALA A 96 19.73 -10.58 -4.77
C ALA A 96 19.71 -9.12 -5.21
N ILE A 97 20.11 -8.21 -4.32
CA ILE A 97 20.18 -6.77 -4.60
C ILE A 97 21.60 -6.25 -4.36
N PRO A 98 22.02 -5.17 -5.05
CA PRO A 98 23.31 -4.55 -4.78
C PRO A 98 23.42 -4.16 -3.30
N PRO A 99 24.61 -4.31 -2.68
CA PRO A 99 24.80 -3.99 -1.27
C PRO A 99 24.30 -2.59 -0.93
N VAL A 100 23.53 -2.48 0.15
CA VAL A 100 23.11 -1.19 0.70
C VAL A 100 24.01 -0.83 1.88
N THR A 101 24.46 0.42 1.93
CA THR A 101 25.24 0.97 3.05
C THR A 101 24.33 1.56 4.12
N GLY A 102 24.70 1.40 5.40
CA GLY A 102 23.90 1.82 6.56
C GLY A 102 23.26 0.64 7.28
N GLU A 103 22.83 0.84 8.53
CA GLU A 103 22.08 -0.19 9.25
C GLU A 103 20.67 -0.30 8.64
N ILE A 104 20.08 -1.48 8.74
CA ILE A 104 18.76 -1.81 8.20
C ILE A 104 18.10 -2.84 9.11
N ALA A 105 16.77 -2.90 9.06
CA ALA A 105 16.03 -4.01 9.64
C ALA A 105 15.96 -5.20 8.67
N GLU A 106 15.87 -6.42 9.20
CA GLU A 106 15.51 -7.63 8.44
C GLU A 106 13.99 -7.67 8.21
N ALA A 107 13.47 -6.65 7.52
CA ALA A 107 12.04 -6.55 7.24
C ALA A 107 11.57 -7.78 6.46
N THR A 108 10.51 -8.41 6.95
CA THR A 108 9.90 -9.54 6.24
C THR A 108 8.96 -9.03 5.16
N ILE A 109 9.12 -9.52 3.93
CA ILE A 109 8.25 -9.17 2.80
C ILE A 109 7.19 -10.24 2.63
N GLN A 110 5.93 -9.85 2.78
CA GLN A 110 4.75 -10.68 2.69
C GLN A 110 4.01 -10.39 1.38
N ILE A 111 3.97 -11.35 0.47
CA ILE A 111 3.09 -11.30 -0.69
C ILE A 111 1.69 -11.71 -0.24
N THR A 112 0.72 -10.80 -0.41
CA THR A 112 -0.68 -11.02 -0.02
C THR A 112 -1.65 -10.54 -1.11
N PRO A 113 -2.66 -11.34 -1.49
CA PRO A 113 -3.73 -10.87 -2.38
C PRO A 113 -4.64 -9.84 -1.70
N SER A 114 -4.66 -9.75 -0.36
CA SER A 114 -5.53 -8.83 0.38
C SER A 114 -5.27 -7.35 0.09
N LEU A 115 -4.06 -7.00 -0.37
CA LEU A 115 -3.69 -5.65 -0.81
C LEU A 115 -3.93 -5.42 -2.32
N GLY A 116 -4.42 -6.44 -3.03
CA GLY A 116 -4.65 -6.38 -4.48
C GLY A 116 -5.52 -5.19 -4.88
N GLU A 117 -5.31 -4.71 -6.11
CA GLU A 117 -6.21 -3.72 -6.68
C GLU A 117 -7.64 -4.27 -6.73
N TRP A 118 -8.63 -3.37 -6.83
CA TRP A 118 -10.02 -3.77 -7.04
C TRP A 118 -10.12 -4.81 -8.16
N ASP A 119 -10.79 -5.94 -7.96
CA ASP A 119 -11.08 -6.85 -9.06
C ASP A 119 -12.08 -6.17 -10.01
N TYR A 120 -11.61 -5.75 -11.17
CA TYR A 120 -12.43 -5.05 -12.15
C TYR A 120 -13.33 -5.98 -12.95
N GLY A 121 -13.17 -7.30 -12.86
CA GLY A 121 -14.02 -8.27 -13.57
C GLY A 121 -14.19 -7.93 -15.05
N GLU A 122 -15.43 -7.67 -15.47
CA GLU A 122 -15.77 -7.29 -16.84
C GLU A 122 -15.19 -5.94 -17.33
N TYR A 123 -14.57 -5.18 -16.42
CA TYR A 123 -13.98 -3.86 -16.67
C TYR A 123 -12.45 -3.87 -16.71
N GLU A 124 -11.82 -5.04 -16.49
CA GLU A 124 -10.37 -5.19 -16.60
C GLU A 124 -9.86 -4.70 -17.97
N GLY A 125 -8.82 -3.85 -17.96
CA GLY A 125 -8.21 -3.29 -19.16
C GLY A 125 -8.99 -2.15 -19.82
N LEU A 126 -10.16 -1.78 -19.30
CA LEU A 126 -10.94 -0.66 -19.82
C LEU A 126 -10.58 0.65 -19.13
N THR A 127 -10.74 1.77 -19.85
CA THR A 127 -10.71 3.10 -19.25
C THR A 127 -12.05 3.44 -18.61
N THR A 128 -12.07 4.43 -17.70
CA THR A 128 -13.32 4.91 -17.10
C THR A 128 -14.37 5.31 -18.14
N ASP A 129 -13.95 5.94 -19.25
CA ASP A 129 -14.88 6.37 -20.31
C ASP A 129 -15.47 5.18 -21.07
N GLN A 130 -14.67 4.16 -21.37
CA GLN A 130 -15.13 2.92 -21.98
C GLN A 130 -16.12 2.18 -21.08
N ILE A 131 -15.87 2.14 -19.77
CA ILE A 131 -16.78 1.52 -18.79
C ILE A 131 -18.10 2.27 -18.77
N ARG A 132 -18.08 3.61 -18.68
CA ARG A 132 -19.30 4.43 -18.69
C ARG A 132 -20.11 4.23 -19.96
N GLU A 133 -19.47 4.19 -21.12
CA GLU A 133 -20.15 3.95 -22.39
C GLU A 133 -20.76 2.55 -22.45
N LYS A 134 -20.00 1.51 -22.08
CA LYS A 134 -20.49 0.12 -21.99
C LYS A 134 -21.72 0.01 -21.07
N ARG A 135 -21.66 0.64 -19.89
CA ARG A 135 -22.77 0.64 -18.92
C ARG A 135 -23.99 1.40 -19.43
N LYS A 136 -23.80 2.54 -20.08
CA LYS A 136 -24.87 3.34 -20.70
C LYS A 136 -25.57 2.57 -21.81
N GLN A 137 -24.82 1.85 -22.66
CA GLN A 137 -25.38 0.97 -23.70
C GLN A 137 -26.20 -0.17 -23.09
N GLY A 138 -25.79 -0.68 -21.93
CA GLY A 138 -26.57 -1.63 -21.13
C GLY A 138 -27.77 -1.04 -20.38
N GLY A 139 -28.07 0.26 -20.57
CA GLY A 139 -29.19 0.94 -19.93
C GLY A 139 -29.00 1.25 -18.44
N LEU A 140 -27.76 1.18 -17.94
CA LEU A 140 -27.40 1.50 -16.55
C LEU A 140 -27.08 3.01 -16.38
N ASP A 141 -26.81 3.42 -15.14
CA ASP A 141 -26.28 4.75 -14.78
C ASP A 141 -27.16 5.95 -15.17
N LYS A 142 -28.49 5.75 -15.28
CA LYS A 142 -29.45 6.81 -15.66
C LYS A 142 -29.57 7.95 -14.65
N GLY A 143 -29.35 7.66 -13.36
CA GLY A 143 -29.49 8.63 -12.26
C GLY A 143 -28.18 9.30 -11.84
N ARG A 144 -27.07 8.56 -11.88
CA ARG A 144 -25.72 9.07 -11.61
C ARG A 144 -24.67 8.26 -12.38
N PRO A 145 -23.48 8.84 -12.66
CA PRO A 145 -22.38 8.08 -13.22
C PRO A 145 -21.95 6.92 -12.31
N TRP A 146 -21.42 5.87 -12.93
CA TRP A 146 -20.75 4.77 -12.24
C TRP A 146 -19.63 5.25 -11.31
N SER A 147 -19.56 4.64 -10.14
CA SER A 147 -18.46 4.77 -9.20
C SER A 147 -18.06 3.40 -8.68
N VAL A 148 -16.80 3.01 -8.90
CA VAL A 148 -16.26 1.74 -8.35
C VAL A 148 -16.47 1.64 -6.83
N TRP A 149 -16.35 2.77 -6.13
CA TRP A 149 -16.52 2.88 -4.67
C TRP A 149 -17.93 2.57 -4.18
N GLU A 150 -18.95 2.76 -5.03
CA GLU A 150 -20.35 2.53 -4.66
C GLU A 150 -20.93 1.28 -5.31
N ASP A 151 -20.66 1.10 -6.60
CA ASP A 151 -21.28 0.12 -7.48
C ASP A 151 -20.45 -1.16 -7.64
N GLY A 152 -19.14 -1.08 -7.35
CA GLY A 152 -18.19 -2.15 -7.66
C GLY A 152 -18.10 -2.45 -9.15
N CYS A 153 -17.73 -3.69 -9.46
CA CYS A 153 -17.52 -4.18 -10.82
C CYS A 153 -18.25 -5.51 -11.03
N PRO A 154 -19.11 -5.65 -12.07
CA PRO A 154 -19.69 -6.94 -12.45
C PRO A 154 -18.62 -7.98 -12.76
N GLY A 155 -18.81 -9.19 -12.25
CA GLY A 155 -17.83 -10.28 -12.37
C GLY A 155 -16.52 -10.04 -11.60
N GLY A 156 -16.43 -8.97 -10.82
CA GLY A 156 -15.30 -8.64 -9.97
C GLY A 156 -15.76 -8.35 -8.54
N GLU A 157 -15.14 -7.37 -7.89
CA GLU A 157 -15.38 -7.07 -6.47
C GLU A 157 -16.43 -5.98 -6.25
N THR A 158 -17.24 -6.16 -5.21
CA THR A 158 -18.04 -5.12 -4.58
C THR A 158 -17.19 -4.30 -3.60
N ALA A 159 -17.63 -3.07 -3.28
CA ALA A 159 -16.97 -2.25 -2.26
C ALA A 159 -16.96 -2.90 -0.88
N GLN A 160 -17.93 -3.76 -0.57
CA GLN A 160 -17.95 -4.49 0.70
C GLN A 160 -16.84 -5.53 0.74
N GLN A 161 -16.68 -6.34 -0.32
CA GLN A 161 -15.61 -7.35 -0.38
C GLN A 161 -14.21 -6.71 -0.26
N VAL A 162 -13.99 -5.56 -0.90
CA VAL A 162 -12.74 -4.79 -0.75
C VAL A 162 -12.57 -4.29 0.69
N SER A 163 -13.64 -3.79 1.31
CA SER A 163 -13.59 -3.36 2.72
C SER A 163 -13.22 -4.52 3.64
N ASP A 164 -13.88 -5.67 3.48
CA ASP A 164 -13.69 -6.83 4.33
C ASP A 164 -12.25 -7.36 4.30
N ARG A 165 -11.67 -7.53 3.09
CA ARG A 165 -10.28 -8.01 2.97
C ARG A 165 -9.23 -7.01 3.46
N LEU A 166 -9.52 -5.72 3.33
CA LEU A 166 -8.63 -4.67 3.82
C LEU A 166 -8.73 -4.53 5.34
N ASP A 167 -9.93 -4.66 5.91
CA ASP A 167 -10.13 -4.65 7.36
C ASP A 167 -9.42 -5.85 8.03
N GLU A 168 -9.43 -7.03 7.40
CA GLU A 168 -8.65 -8.19 7.84
C GLU A 168 -7.14 -7.89 7.83
N LEU A 169 -6.62 -7.34 6.72
CA LEU A 169 -5.21 -6.95 6.61
C LEU A 169 -4.83 -5.86 7.62
N ILE A 170 -5.70 -4.87 7.85
CA ILE A 170 -5.50 -3.81 8.85
C ILE A 170 -5.45 -4.42 10.25
N GLY A 171 -6.31 -5.39 10.57
CA GLY A 171 -6.28 -6.13 11.82
C GLY A 171 -4.90 -6.76 12.07
N GLU A 172 -4.38 -7.48 11.07
CA GLU A 172 -3.03 -8.07 11.11
C GLU A 172 -1.93 -7.01 11.30
N MET A 173 -1.98 -5.93 10.52
CA MET A 173 -1.02 -4.82 10.63
C MET A 173 -1.03 -4.23 12.03
N ARG A 174 -2.21 -4.06 12.64
CA ARG A 174 -2.34 -3.56 14.01
C ARG A 174 -1.74 -4.53 15.03
N GLU A 175 -1.85 -5.84 14.84
CA GLU A 175 -1.19 -6.82 15.71
C GLU A 175 0.35 -6.77 15.58
N VAL A 176 0.87 -6.61 14.36
CA VAL A 176 2.31 -6.38 14.13
C VAL A 176 2.79 -5.11 14.84
N LEU A 177 1.99 -4.04 14.82
CA LEU A 177 2.33 -2.80 15.53
C LEU A 177 2.25 -2.99 17.05
N LYS A 178 1.19 -3.65 17.57
CA LYS A 178 1.01 -3.91 19.00
C LYS A 178 2.15 -4.72 19.61
N SER A 179 2.73 -5.67 18.88
CA SER A 179 3.87 -6.46 19.36
C SER A 179 5.12 -5.62 19.65
N THR A 180 5.14 -4.36 19.21
CA THR A 180 6.22 -3.39 19.46
C THR A 180 5.86 -2.31 20.50
N THR A 181 4.74 -2.47 21.22
CA THR A 181 4.20 -1.44 22.13
C THR A 181 4.23 -1.81 23.60
N ALA A 182 4.20 -0.79 24.45
CA ALA A 182 4.02 -0.90 25.89
C ALA A 182 2.69 -0.26 26.32
N SER A 183 2.07 -0.82 27.37
CA SER A 183 0.88 -0.23 27.99
C SER A 183 1.29 0.89 28.94
N TRP A 184 0.72 2.08 28.76
CA TRP A 184 0.98 3.25 29.59
C TRP A 184 -0.15 3.46 30.62
N PRO A 185 0.10 4.12 31.76
CA PRO A 185 -0.96 4.47 32.71
C PRO A 185 -2.13 5.17 32.01
N GLY A 186 -3.36 4.75 32.31
CA GLY A 186 -4.57 5.24 31.64
C GLY A 186 -5.02 4.43 30.42
N GLY A 187 -4.40 3.29 30.13
CA GLY A 187 -4.87 2.34 29.10
C GLY A 187 -4.42 2.64 27.68
N ARG A 188 -3.57 3.67 27.50
CA ARG A 188 -3.01 4.07 26.21
C ARG A 188 -1.96 3.07 25.74
N LEU A 189 -2.02 2.69 24.47
CA LEU A 189 -1.02 1.83 23.83
C LEU A 189 -0.03 2.72 23.08
N ILE A 190 1.16 2.89 23.64
CA ILE A 190 2.19 3.74 23.07
C ILE A 190 3.29 2.85 22.47
N PRO A 191 3.64 3.03 21.19
CA PRO A 191 4.81 2.40 20.60
C PRO A 191 6.11 3.05 21.13
N HIS A 192 6.64 2.55 22.27
CA HIS A 192 7.95 2.91 22.85
C HIS A 192 8.41 1.77 23.79
N VAL A 193 9.65 1.27 23.77
CA VAL A 193 10.86 1.93 24.32
C VAL A 193 12.20 1.56 23.63
N ASN A 194 12.25 0.64 22.66
CA ASN A 194 13.53 0.13 22.12
C ASN A 194 13.84 0.64 20.70
N GLU A 195 15.10 0.53 20.27
CA GLU A 195 15.59 0.80 18.90
C GLU A 195 15.01 -0.15 17.84
N GLU A 196 13.96 -0.91 18.17
CA GLU A 196 13.41 -1.94 17.30
C GLU A 196 12.60 -1.38 16.12
N PRO A 197 12.63 -2.09 14.97
CA PRO A 197 11.82 -1.76 13.81
C PRO A 197 10.32 -1.83 14.12
N ARG A 198 9.55 -0.84 13.66
CA ARG A 198 8.12 -0.66 14.00
C ARG A 198 7.26 -0.04 12.91
N ASP A 199 7.84 0.30 11.75
CA ASP A 199 7.11 0.87 10.63
C ASP A 199 6.72 -0.24 9.64
N ILE A 200 5.55 -0.10 9.03
CA ILE A 200 5.03 -1.02 8.02
C ILE A 200 5.06 -0.32 6.66
N VAL A 201 5.36 -1.05 5.60
CA VAL A 201 5.26 -0.56 4.22
C VAL A 201 4.27 -1.43 3.45
N CYS A 202 3.35 -0.80 2.73
CA CYS A 202 2.39 -1.45 1.83
C CYS A 202 2.65 -0.95 0.41
N ILE A 203 2.98 -1.86 -0.51
CA ILE A 203 3.21 -1.57 -1.93
C ILE A 203 2.08 -2.16 -2.76
N GLY A 204 1.39 -1.33 -3.53
CA GLY A 204 0.23 -1.76 -4.29
C GLY A 204 -0.25 -0.74 -5.32
N SER A 205 -1.54 -0.80 -5.65
CA SER A 205 -2.15 0.04 -6.69
C SER A 205 -2.99 1.18 -6.09
N GLY A 206 -3.37 2.14 -6.93
CA GLY A 206 -3.89 3.43 -6.45
C GLY A 206 -5.21 3.32 -5.69
N GLN A 207 -6.19 2.57 -6.20
CA GLN A 207 -7.52 2.53 -5.57
C GLN A 207 -7.50 1.70 -4.29
N SER A 208 -6.81 0.56 -4.28
CA SER A 208 -6.62 -0.30 -3.11
C SER A 208 -5.87 0.40 -1.98
N LEU A 209 -4.81 1.17 -2.27
CA LEU A 209 -4.10 1.94 -1.24
C LEU A 209 -4.96 3.11 -0.71
N ALA A 210 -5.71 3.80 -1.57
CA ALA A 210 -6.66 4.82 -1.13
C ALA A 210 -7.80 4.22 -0.28
N ALA A 211 -8.28 3.03 -0.64
CA ALA A 211 -9.25 2.26 0.13
C ALA A 211 -8.69 1.91 1.51
N LEU A 212 -7.45 1.39 1.56
CA LEU A 212 -6.76 1.05 2.80
C LEU A 212 -6.61 2.28 3.70
N ALA A 213 -6.24 3.44 3.17
CA ALA A 213 -6.16 4.68 3.94
C ALA A 213 -7.51 5.10 4.56
N MET A 214 -8.61 4.98 3.80
CA MET A 214 -9.95 5.26 4.33
C MET A 214 -10.33 4.26 5.44
N ARG A 215 -10.16 2.96 5.17
CA ARG A 215 -10.47 1.89 6.13
C ARG A 215 -9.60 1.96 7.39
N TRP A 216 -8.34 2.38 7.27
CA TRP A 216 -7.43 2.61 8.39
C TRP A 216 -8.04 3.55 9.43
N THR A 217 -8.67 4.64 8.98
CA THR A 217 -9.35 5.62 9.83
C THR A 217 -10.79 5.24 10.22
N GLY A 218 -11.24 4.03 9.87
CA GLY A 218 -12.60 3.55 10.12
C GLY A 218 -13.66 4.10 9.16
N LEU A 219 -13.30 4.95 8.20
CA LEU A 219 -14.25 5.52 7.23
C LEU A 219 -14.74 4.45 6.24
N PRO A 220 -16.05 4.38 5.93
CA PRO A 220 -16.55 3.50 4.88
C PRO A 220 -16.05 3.99 3.51
N LEU A 221 -15.87 3.07 2.55
CA LEU A 221 -15.49 3.45 1.18
C LEU A 221 -16.53 4.36 0.51
N LYS A 222 -17.79 4.27 0.96
CA LYS A 222 -18.93 5.10 0.54
C LYS A 222 -19.11 6.37 1.40
N CYS A 223 -18.01 7.04 1.77
CA CYS A 223 -18.06 8.26 2.60
C CYS A 223 -17.97 9.58 1.81
N GLY A 224 -17.84 9.54 0.49
CA GLY A 224 -17.71 10.73 -0.36
C GLY A 224 -16.30 11.35 -0.37
N VAL A 225 -15.39 10.92 0.50
CA VAL A 225 -13.97 11.30 0.46
C VAL A 225 -13.28 10.61 -0.73
N ARG A 226 -12.34 11.32 -1.35
CA ARG A 226 -11.50 10.82 -2.43
C ARG A 226 -10.05 11.08 -2.08
N LEU A 227 -9.27 10.00 -1.99
CA LEU A 227 -7.83 10.05 -1.79
C LEU A 227 -7.16 9.61 -3.10
N LEU A 228 -6.11 10.32 -3.49
CA LEU A 228 -5.33 10.00 -4.67
C LEU A 228 -3.88 9.73 -4.27
N ILE A 229 -3.30 8.71 -4.87
CA ILE A 229 -1.88 8.39 -4.77
C ILE A 229 -1.38 8.23 -6.20
N GLU A 230 -0.50 9.11 -6.64
CA GLU A 230 0.11 9.05 -7.98
C GLU A 230 1.09 7.88 -8.08
N THR A 231 1.47 7.48 -9.30
CA THR A 231 2.46 6.42 -9.52
C THR A 231 3.78 6.76 -8.84
N ALA A 232 4.37 5.79 -8.14
CA ALA A 232 5.52 5.98 -7.25
C ALA A 232 5.29 6.96 -6.06
N GLY A 233 4.07 7.43 -5.85
CA GLY A 233 3.74 8.30 -4.71
C GLY A 233 3.78 7.57 -3.38
N VAL A 234 4.14 8.31 -2.32
CA VAL A 234 4.20 7.83 -0.92
C VAL A 234 3.16 8.57 -0.09
N ALA A 235 2.25 7.83 0.55
CA ALA A 235 1.34 8.35 1.57
C ALA A 235 1.71 7.79 2.95
N VAL A 236 1.32 8.52 4.00
CA VAL A 236 1.70 8.18 5.38
C VAL A 236 0.44 8.06 6.24
N LEU A 237 0.31 6.92 6.91
CA LEU A 237 -0.65 6.71 7.98
C LEU A 237 0.09 6.63 9.31
N GLY A 238 -0.62 6.97 10.37
CA GLY A 238 -0.12 6.90 11.73
C GLY A 238 -1.28 6.96 12.71
N PHE A 239 -1.06 7.68 13.81
CA PHE A 239 -1.98 7.73 14.94
C PHE A 239 -2.05 9.16 15.52
N GLU A 240 -3.24 9.58 15.98
CA GLU A 240 -3.48 10.87 16.64
C GLU A 240 -3.08 10.81 18.12
N ASP A 241 -2.18 11.72 18.50
CA ASP A 241 -1.25 11.52 19.60
C ASP A 241 -0.58 10.14 19.42
N GLU A 242 0.48 9.71 20.08
CA GLU A 242 1.06 8.39 19.77
C GLU A 242 0.20 7.17 20.28
N ASP A 243 -1.14 7.18 20.15
CA ASP A 243 -2.07 6.14 20.59
C ASP A 243 -2.52 5.21 19.44
N LEU A 244 -2.12 3.93 19.49
CA LEU A 244 -2.53 2.93 18.50
C LEU A 244 -4.05 2.77 18.34
N ASN A 245 -4.86 3.26 19.29
CA ASN A 245 -6.32 3.23 19.19
C ASN A 245 -6.92 4.35 18.34
N GLN A 246 -6.13 5.37 17.96
CA GLN A 246 -6.57 6.54 17.22
C GLN A 246 -5.92 6.61 15.83
N PRO A 247 -6.26 5.72 14.88
CA PRO A 247 -5.62 5.71 13.56
C PRO A 247 -5.91 6.99 12.76
N ALA A 248 -4.88 7.54 12.12
CA ALA A 248 -4.95 8.80 11.39
C ALA A 248 -4.21 8.73 10.04
N ILE A 249 -4.61 9.61 9.11
CA ILE A 249 -3.84 9.92 7.89
C ILE A 249 -2.97 11.15 8.19
N ILE A 250 -1.67 11.04 7.96
CA ILE A 250 -0.73 12.14 8.19
C ILE A 250 -0.61 12.96 6.90
N LEU A 251 -1.22 14.15 6.89
CA LEU A 251 -1.19 15.06 5.73
C LEU A 251 0.15 15.80 5.57
N GLY A 252 0.90 15.94 6.64
CA GLY A 252 2.21 16.58 6.63
C GLY A 252 3.07 16.05 7.77
N ARG A 253 4.32 15.72 7.46
CA ARG A 253 5.29 15.24 8.45
C ARG A 253 6.43 16.23 8.57
N ARG A 254 6.81 16.56 9.80
CA ARG A 254 8.01 17.36 10.07
C ARG A 254 9.25 16.64 9.54
N ALA A 255 10.21 17.39 9.03
CA ALA A 255 11.55 16.87 8.79
C ALA A 255 12.10 16.33 10.12
N VAL A 256 12.71 15.14 10.07
CA VAL A 256 13.40 14.58 11.22
C VAL A 256 14.87 14.94 11.04
N THR A 257 15.46 15.61 12.02
CA THR A 257 16.92 15.80 12.04
C THR A 257 17.56 14.42 12.20
N PRO A 258 18.61 14.09 11.42
CA PRO A 258 19.34 12.83 11.58
C PRO A 258 19.82 12.60 13.02
#